data_AF-A0A965VDF9-F1
#
_entry.id   AF-A0A965VDF9-F1
#
_cell.length_a   1.000
_cell.length_b   1.000
_cell.length_c   1.000
_cell.angle_alpha   90.00
_cell.angle_beta   90.00
_cell.angle_gamma   90.00
#
_symmetry.space_group_name_H-M   'P 1'
#
loop_
_entity.id
_entity.type
_entity.pdbx_description
1 polymer ?
#
loop_
_entity_poly.entity_id
_entity_poly.type
_entity_poly.pdbx_seq_one_letter_code
_entity_poly.pdbx_strand_id
1 'polypeptide(L)'
;MAVVPLERKPLTFAERTYLPQIAEGLRTTWRHLVRPKTTLEYPEQRPAVPAGYRGVPTLVKDPHGREKCVSCQLCEFVCPPKAIRITPGGIADDSPHAHVEKAPREFEID
;
A
#
# COMPACT_ATOMS: atom_id res chain seq x y z
N MET A 1 -11.43 35.42 -11.46
CA MET A 1 -11.51 34.23 -12.35
C MET A 1 -12.13 34.68 -13.66
N ALA A 2 -11.36 34.68 -14.75
CA ALA A 2 -11.88 35.04 -16.06
C ALA A 2 -12.68 33.87 -16.62
N VAL A 3 -13.94 34.11 -16.97
CA VAL A 3 -14.82 33.11 -17.57
C VAL A 3 -14.68 33.25 -19.08
N VAL A 4 -14.20 32.22 -19.76
CA VAL A 4 -14.15 32.18 -21.23
C VAL A 4 -15.48 31.63 -21.74
N PRO A 5 -16.32 32.44 -22.41
CA PRO A 5 -17.53 31.93 -23.03
C PRO A 5 -17.12 31.05 -24.23
N LEU A 6 -17.41 29.75 -24.14
CA LEU A 6 -17.24 28.81 -25.24
C LEU A 6 -18.52 28.77 -26.05
N GLU A 7 -18.46 29.27 -27.28
CA GLU A 7 -19.58 29.22 -28.21
C GLU A 7 -19.68 27.80 -28.79
N ARG A 8 -20.81 27.13 -28.52
CA ARG A 8 -21.03 25.76 -29.00
C ARG A 8 -21.53 25.80 -30.43
N LYS A 9 -20.75 25.22 -31.34
CA LYS A 9 -21.17 25.01 -32.73
C LYS A 9 -22.50 24.22 -32.77
N PRO A 10 -23.48 24.60 -33.60
CA PRO A 10 -24.72 23.85 -33.72
C PRO A 10 -24.44 22.43 -34.21
N LEU A 11 -25.02 21.44 -33.51
CA LEU A 11 -24.87 20.03 -33.83
C LEU A 11 -25.43 19.76 -35.23
N THR A 12 -24.66 19.02 -36.03
CA THR A 12 -25.13 18.49 -37.30
C THR A 12 -26.27 17.49 -37.07
N PHE A 13 -27.10 17.24 -38.09
CA PHE A 13 -28.20 16.27 -38.00
C PHE A 13 -27.73 14.88 -37.54
N ALA A 14 -26.54 14.46 -37.99
CA ALA A 14 -25.92 13.20 -37.59
C ALA A 14 -25.47 13.19 -36.11
N GLU A 15 -24.94 14.30 -35.60
CA GLU A 15 -24.57 14.39 -34.18
C GLU A 15 -25.79 14.45 -33.27
N ARG A 16 -26.91 15.00 -33.76
CA ARG A 16 -28.17 15.15 -33.03
C ARG A 16 -28.92 13.83 -32.85
N THR A 17 -28.67 12.83 -33.71
CA THR A 17 -29.21 11.47 -33.57
C THR A 17 -28.37 10.59 -32.64
N TYR A 18 -27.21 11.07 -32.17
CA TYR A 18 -26.26 10.38 -31.26
C TYR A 18 -25.65 9.06 -31.78
N LEU A 19 -26.06 8.60 -32.96
CA LEU A 19 -25.58 7.36 -33.59
C LEU A 19 -24.06 7.31 -33.84
N PRO A 20 -23.40 8.36 -34.37
CA PRO A 20 -21.95 8.30 -34.60
C PRO A 20 -21.16 8.19 -33.29
N GLN A 21 -21.62 8.84 -32.21
CA GLN A 21 -20.98 8.77 -30.90
C GLN A 21 -21.15 7.39 -30.25
N ILE A 22 -22.32 6.77 -30.40
CA ILE A 22 -22.55 5.38 -29.95
C ILE A 22 -21.67 4.40 -30.72
N ALA A 23 -21.61 4.54 -32.04
CA ALA A 23 -20.76 3.70 -32.88
C ALA A 23 -19.27 3.83 -32.53
N GLU A 24 -18.81 5.04 -32.21
CA GLU A 24 -17.45 5.30 -31.74
C GLU A 24 -17.15 4.61 -30.39
N GLY A 25 -18.09 4.68 -29.44
CA GLY A 25 -18.00 3.96 -28.16
C GLY A 25 -17.91 2.44 -28.36
N LEU A 26 -18.82 1.88 -29.17
CA LEU A 26 -18.84 0.45 -29.50
C LEU A 26 -17.57 0.00 -30.21
N ARG A 27 -17.05 0.81 -31.16
CA ARG A 27 -15.77 0.55 -31.82
C ARG A 27 -14.62 0.48 -30.82
N THR A 28 -14.63 1.32 -29.80
CA THR A 28 -13.62 1.30 -28.75
C THR A 28 -13.73 0.06 -27.88
N THR A 29 -14.93 -0.33 -27.48
CA THR A 29 -15.18 -1.59 -26.74
C THR A 29 -14.73 -2.81 -27.55
N TRP A 30 -15.12 -2.90 -28.82
CA TRP A 30 -14.73 -4.00 -29.70
C TRP A 30 -13.21 -4.13 -29.82
N ARG A 31 -12.52 -3.00 -29.91
CA ARG A 31 -11.05 -2.95 -29.95
C ARG A 31 -10.39 -3.42 -28.65
N HIS A 32 -11.00 -3.23 -27.49
CA HIS A 32 -10.47 -3.78 -26.23
C HIS A 32 -10.80 -5.26 -26.06
N LEU A 33 -11.94 -5.73 -26.59
CA LEU A 33 -12.34 -7.14 -26.54
C LEU A 33 -11.30 -8.07 -27.18
N VAL A 34 -10.69 -7.64 -28.29
CA VAL A 34 -9.69 -8.44 -29.03
C VAL A 34 -8.24 -8.19 -28.57
N ARG A 35 -8.01 -7.25 -27.64
CA ARG A 35 -6.65 -6.98 -27.14
C ARG A 35 -6.22 -8.04 -26.11
N PRO A 36 -4.92 -8.35 -26.04
CA PRO A 36 -4.39 -9.21 -24.98
C PRO A 36 -4.69 -8.60 -23.61
N LYS A 37 -5.10 -9.44 -22.66
CA LYS A 37 -5.40 -9.02 -21.28
C LYS A 37 -4.10 -8.80 -20.52
N THR A 38 -3.98 -7.66 -19.85
CA THR A 38 -2.88 -7.40 -18.91
C THR A 38 -3.31 -7.84 -17.51
N THR A 39 -3.16 -9.13 -17.22
CA THR A 39 -3.53 -9.75 -15.93
C THR A 39 -2.40 -10.62 -15.41
N LEU A 40 -2.33 -10.79 -14.08
CA LEU A 40 -1.43 -11.73 -13.41
C LEU A 40 -2.27 -12.81 -12.74
N GLU A 41 -1.86 -14.08 -12.89
CA GLU A 41 -2.51 -15.22 -12.22
C GLU A 41 -1.98 -15.34 -10.79
N TYR A 42 -2.67 -14.75 -9.82
CA TYR A 42 -2.31 -14.88 -8.42
C TYR A 42 -2.91 -16.17 -7.84
N PRO A 43 -2.18 -16.97 -7.04
CA PRO A 43 -0.89 -16.69 -6.38
C PRO A 43 0.39 -17.07 -7.13
N GLU A 44 0.29 -17.73 -8.29
CA GLU A 44 1.40 -18.30 -9.05
C GLU A 44 2.34 -17.23 -9.64
N GLN A 45 1.76 -16.14 -10.13
CA GLN A 45 2.42 -14.98 -10.69
C GLN A 45 2.19 -13.77 -9.78
N ARG A 46 3.26 -13.24 -9.19
CA ARG A 46 3.20 -12.10 -8.28
C ARG A 46 3.78 -10.85 -8.93
N PRO A 47 3.25 -9.65 -8.59
CA PRO A 47 3.84 -8.40 -9.06
C PRO A 47 5.25 -8.23 -8.50
N ALA A 48 6.12 -7.58 -9.27
CA ALA A 48 7.45 -7.19 -8.79
C ALA A 48 7.31 -6.13 -7.69
N VAL A 49 7.78 -6.45 -6.49
CA VAL A 49 7.71 -5.55 -5.32
C VAL A 49 8.97 -4.68 -5.30
N PRO A 50 8.87 -3.34 -5.23
CA PRO A 50 10.03 -2.45 -5.18
C PRO A 50 10.78 -2.59 -3.85
N ALA A 51 12.07 -2.25 -3.85
CA ALA A 51 12.95 -2.37 -2.66
C ALA A 51 12.47 -1.57 -1.43
N GLY A 52 11.69 -0.50 -1.64
CA GLY A 52 11.13 0.35 -0.57
C GLY A 52 9.70 0.00 -0.15
N TYR A 53 9.18 -1.16 -0.54
CA TYR A 53 7.81 -1.56 -0.19
C TYR A 53 7.63 -1.70 1.31
N ARG A 54 6.56 -1.09 1.83
CA ARG A 54 6.21 -1.13 3.25
C ARG A 54 5.13 -2.21 3.44
N GLY A 55 5.56 -3.37 3.92
CA GLY A 55 4.68 -4.48 4.27
C GLY A 55 4.24 -4.45 5.74
N VAL A 56 3.98 -5.64 6.29
CA VAL A 56 3.63 -5.81 7.70
C VAL A 56 4.84 -5.45 8.58
N PRO A 57 4.69 -4.53 9.55
CA PRO A 57 5.76 -4.23 10.50
C PRO A 57 6.08 -5.47 11.33
N THR A 58 7.36 -5.78 11.52
CA THR A 58 7.80 -6.92 12.33
C THR A 58 9.09 -6.60 13.08
N LEU A 59 9.30 -7.26 14.21
CA LEU A 59 10.53 -7.10 14.98
C LEU A 59 11.68 -7.84 14.29
N VAL A 60 12.73 -7.10 13.98
CA VAL A 60 13.94 -7.66 13.35
C VAL A 60 14.81 -8.31 14.41
N LYS A 61 15.33 -9.49 14.11
CA LYS A 61 16.28 -10.21 14.96
C LYS A 61 17.72 -9.81 14.67
N ASP A 62 18.57 -9.88 15.68
CA ASP A 62 20.01 -9.77 15.55
C ASP A 62 20.62 -11.08 15.01
N PRO A 63 21.93 -11.11 14.67
CA PRO A 63 22.59 -12.33 14.23
C PRO A 63 22.59 -13.47 15.25
N HIS A 64 22.31 -13.18 16.52
CA HIS A 64 22.25 -14.14 17.62
C HIS A 64 20.81 -14.63 17.89
N GLY A 65 19.84 -14.21 17.07
CA GLY A 65 18.44 -14.65 17.15
C GLY A 65 17.57 -13.88 18.14
N ARG A 66 18.11 -12.87 18.83
CA ARG A 66 17.38 -11.99 19.76
C ARG A 66 16.72 -10.85 19.01
N GLU A 67 15.54 -10.43 19.45
CA GLU A 67 14.88 -9.25 18.91
C GLU A 67 15.68 -7.97 19.19
N LYS A 68 15.82 -7.09 18.19
CA LYS A 68 16.56 -5.83 18.33
C LYS A 68 15.81 -4.76 19.12
N CYS A 69 14.55 -4.98 19.45
CA CYS A 69 13.73 -4.05 20.20
C CYS A 69 14.28 -3.90 21.64
N VAL A 70 14.40 -2.66 22.10
CA VAL A 70 14.84 -2.31 23.47
C VAL A 70 13.71 -1.70 24.31
N SER A 71 12.46 -1.86 23.86
CA SER A 71 11.28 -1.32 24.54
C SER A 71 11.36 0.17 24.87
N CYS A 72 11.95 0.97 23.96
CA CYS A 72 12.04 2.43 24.12
C CYS A 72 10.69 3.15 23.90
N GLN A 73 9.67 2.46 23.40
CA GLN A 73 8.32 2.96 23.12
C GLN A 73 8.25 4.13 22.11
N LEU A 74 9.35 4.47 21.43
CA LEU A 74 9.36 5.51 20.39
C LEU A 74 8.46 5.15 19.20
N CYS A 75 8.40 3.86 18.82
CA CYS A 75 7.55 3.38 17.75
C CYS A 75 6.06 3.48 18.09
N GLU A 76 5.68 3.20 19.34
CA GLU A 76 4.31 3.36 19.84
C GLU A 76 3.93 4.85 19.89
N PHE A 77 4.83 5.70 20.37
CA PHE A 77 4.60 7.15 20.44
C PHE A 77 4.45 7.82 19.06
N VAL A 78 5.29 7.44 18.08
CA VAL A 78 5.29 8.06 16.75
C VAL A 78 4.17 7.53 15.84
N CYS A 79 3.55 6.40 16.19
CA CYS A 79 2.53 5.74 15.38
C CYS A 79 1.30 6.66 15.18
N PRO A 80 1.04 7.19 13.97
CA PRO A 80 -0.09 8.09 13.76
C PRO A 80 -1.47 7.48 14.09
N PRO A 81 -1.76 6.20 13.73
CA PRO A 81 -3.03 5.57 14.12
C PRO A 81 -3.03 4.98 15.54
N LYS A 82 -1.91 5.05 16.28
CA LYS A 82 -1.74 4.39 17.60
C LYS A 82 -2.03 2.89 17.59
N ALA A 83 -1.65 2.20 16.51
CA ALA A 83 -1.83 0.77 16.30
C ALA A 83 -0.84 -0.11 17.08
N ILE A 84 0.30 0.44 17.51
CA ILE A 84 1.38 -0.32 18.12
C ILE A 84 1.27 -0.24 19.65
N ARG A 85 1.33 -1.38 20.33
CA ARG A 85 1.44 -1.47 21.79
C ARG A 85 2.71 -2.21 22.19
N ILE A 86 3.51 -1.62 23.07
CA ILE A 86 4.75 -2.22 23.56
C ILE A 86 4.73 -2.33 25.08
N THR A 87 4.71 -3.57 25.59
CA THR A 87 4.86 -3.86 27.02
C THR A 87 6.34 -4.11 27.34
N PRO A 88 7.03 -3.24 28.11
CA PRO A 88 8.44 -3.44 28.45
C PRO A 88 8.65 -4.64 29.38
N GLY A 89 9.70 -5.42 29.13
CA GLY A 89 10.21 -6.47 29.98
C GLY A 89 11.69 -6.28 30.30
N GLY A 90 12.14 -6.87 31.41
CA GLY A 90 13.56 -6.98 31.74
C GLY A 90 14.20 -8.18 31.06
N ILE A 91 15.50 -8.10 30.81
CA ILE A 91 16.31 -9.25 30.40
C ILE A 91 16.87 -9.91 31.67
N ALA A 92 16.99 -11.24 31.67
CA ALA A 92 17.55 -11.96 32.81
C ALA A 92 19.06 -11.69 32.94
N ASP A 93 19.52 -11.47 34.17
CA ASP A 93 20.91 -11.11 34.49
C ASP A 93 21.91 -12.23 34.15
N ASP A 94 21.44 -13.47 34.05
CA ASP A 94 22.21 -14.66 33.68
C ASP A 94 22.35 -14.85 32.16
N SER A 95 21.67 -14.02 31.37
CA SER A 95 21.68 -14.15 29.92
C SER A 95 22.96 -13.57 29.30
N PRO A 96 23.40 -14.07 28.12
CA PRO A 96 24.49 -13.47 27.35
C PRO A 96 24.26 -12.00 26.97
N HIS A 97 23.02 -11.52 27.11
CA HIS A 97 22.58 -10.18 26.76
C HIS A 97 22.23 -9.31 27.97
N ALA A 98 22.71 -9.68 29.17
CA ALA A 98 22.49 -8.92 30.41
C ALA A 98 23.00 -7.47 30.35
N HIS A 99 23.89 -7.14 29.40
CA HIS A 99 24.32 -5.76 29.14
C HIS A 99 23.20 -4.86 28.56
N VAL A 100 22.08 -5.44 28.13
CA VAL A 100 20.89 -4.73 27.66
C VAL A 100 19.84 -4.74 28.75
N GLU A 101 19.37 -3.58 29.18
CA GLU A 101 18.44 -3.47 30.32
C GLU A 101 17.03 -4.02 30.02
N LYS A 102 16.56 -3.88 28.76
CA LYS A 102 15.15 -4.08 28.41
C LYS A 102 14.97 -4.81 27.08
N ALA A 103 13.91 -5.62 27.03
CA ALA A 103 13.38 -6.28 25.84
C ALA A 103 11.86 -6.13 25.80
N PRO A 104 11.18 -6.31 24.66
CA PRO A 104 9.72 -6.34 24.64
C PRO A 104 9.24 -7.63 25.33
N ARG A 105 8.37 -7.49 26.33
CA ARG A 105 7.61 -8.63 26.84
C ARG A 105 6.50 -9.03 25.86
N GLU A 106 5.91 -8.02 25.23
CA GLU A 106 4.81 -8.15 24.28
C GLU A 106 4.87 -6.99 23.28
N PHE A 107 4.59 -7.30 22.01
CA PHE A 107 4.57 -6.36 20.90
C PHE A 107 3.37 -6.69 20.01
N GLU A 108 2.34 -5.86 20.09
CA GLU A 108 1.08 -6.04 19.38
C GLU A 108 0.88 -4.93 18.34
N ILE A 109 0.27 -5.30 17.20
CA ILE A 109 -0.12 -4.38 16.14
C ILE A 109 -1.58 -4.68 15.79
N ASP A 110 -2.47 -3.74 16.10
CA ASP A 110 -3.90 -3.78 15.78
C ASP A 110 -4.25 -2.98 14.50
#